data_AF-A0A392SRF2-F1
#
_entry.id   AF-A0A392SRF2-F1
#
_cell.length_a   1.000
_cell.length_b   1.000
_cell.length_c   1.000
_cell.angle_alpha   90.00
_cell.angle_beta   90.00
_cell.angle_gamma   90.00
#
_symmetry.space_group_name_H-M   'P 1'
#
loop_
_entity.id
_entity.type
_entity.pdbx_description
1 polymer ?
#
loop_
_entity_poly.entity_id
_entity_poly.type
_entity_poly.pdbx_seq_one_letter_code
_entity_poly.pdbx_strand_id
1 'polypeptide(L)' 'EADELIKEGIAKFGETPNPEVVAQHLFGIKQAPNLNFLEEHCSPNPLNEQTFTHEQPQPQQQPQPTQP' A
#
# COMPACT_ATOMS: atom_id res chain seq x y z
N GLU A 1 37.61 37.71 -9.25
CA GLU A 1 36.87 36.95 -10.30
C GLU A 1 35.91 35.91 -9.74
N ALA A 2 36.31 34.70 -9.34
CA ALA A 2 35.36 33.65 -8.92
C ALA A 2 34.46 34.06 -7.71
N ASP A 3 35.05 34.65 -6.67
CA ASP A 3 34.31 35.13 -5.50
C ASP A 3 33.34 36.28 -5.81
N GLU A 4 33.66 37.11 -6.81
CA GLU A 4 32.81 38.23 -7.22
C GLU A 4 31.58 37.71 -7.98
N LEU A 5 31.78 36.69 -8.84
CA LEU A 5 30.69 36.01 -9.53
C LEU A 5 29.75 35.29 -8.55
N ILE A 6 30.30 34.67 -7.51
CA ILE A 6 29.50 34.02 -6.45
C ILE A 6 28.69 35.08 -5.68
N LYS A 7 29.30 36.21 -5.30
CA LYS A 7 28.60 37.31 -4.60
C LYS A 7 27.51 37.96 -5.45
N GLU A 8 27.78 38.19 -6.74
CA GLU A 8 26.77 38.72 -7.68
C GLU A 8 25.59 37.76 -7.82
N GLY A 9 25.88 36.46 -7.93
CA GLY A 9 24.85 35.41 -7.97
C GLY A 9 23.96 35.42 -6.74
N ILE A 10 24.56 35.45 -5.54
CA ILE A 10 23.82 35.53 -4.27
C ILE A 10 23.00 36.82 -4.18
N ALA A 11 23.57 37.96 -4.59
CA ALA A 11 22.86 39.24 -4.55
C ALA A 11 21.65 39.29 -5.51
N LYS A 12 21.73 38.63 -6.67
CA LYS A 12 20.65 38.61 -7.66
C LYS A 12 19.59 37.54 -7.39
N PHE A 13 19.99 36.36 -6.95
CA PHE A 13 19.11 35.18 -6.89
C PHE A 13 18.88 34.68 -5.46
N GLY A 14 19.54 35.27 -4.47
CA GLY A 14 19.54 34.80 -3.09
C GLY A 14 20.54 33.68 -2.85
N GLU A 15 20.73 33.34 -1.57
CA GLU A 15 21.59 32.25 -1.16
C GLU A 15 20.93 30.90 -1.50
N THR A 16 21.72 29.92 -1.94
CA THR A 16 21.20 28.57 -2.20
C THR A 16 20.85 27.91 -0.87
N PRO A 17 19.58 27.50 -0.66
CA PRO A 17 19.19 26.84 0.58
C PRO A 17 19.93 25.51 0.77
N ASN A 18 20.22 25.15 2.02
CA ASN A 18 20.82 23.85 2.33
C ASN A 18 19.86 22.72 1.92
N PRO A 19 20.26 21.80 1.02
CA PRO A 19 19.39 20.74 0.50
C PRO A 19 18.89 19.80 1.59
N GLU A 20 19.69 19.56 2.64
CA GLU A 20 19.30 18.71 3.79
C GLU A 20 18.14 19.34 4.57
N VAL A 21 18.19 20.65 4.78
CA VAL A 21 17.13 21.39 5.48
C VAL A 21 15.84 21.40 4.64
N VAL A 22 15.97 21.58 3.32
CA VAL A 22 14.84 21.50 2.39
C VAL A 22 14.23 20.09 2.40
N ALA A 23 15.05 19.05 2.37
CA ALA A 23 14.59 17.67 2.41
C ALA A 23 13.85 17.35 3.72
N GLN A 24 14.38 17.77 4.87
CA GLN A 24 13.69 17.60 6.15
C GLN A 24 12.38 18.39 6.23
N HIS A 25 12.31 19.59 5.65
CA HIS A 25 11.07 20.35 5.64
C HIS A 25 9.97 19.70 4.77
N LEU A 26 10.34 19.17 3.60
CA LEU A 26 9.43 18.59 2.62
C LEU A 26 9.06 17.14 2.93
N PHE A 27 10.05 16.34 3.31
CA PHE A 27 9.93 14.88 3.45
C PHE A 27 10.20 14.40 4.88
N GLY A 28 10.54 15.30 5.81
CA GLY A 28 10.63 14.95 7.22
C GLY A 28 9.32 14.32 7.67
N ILE A 29 9.42 13.14 8.27
CA ILE A 29 8.27 12.33 8.68
C ILE A 29 7.49 13.13 9.72
N LYS A 30 6.42 13.80 9.30
CA LYS A 30 5.48 14.51 10.17
C LYS A 30 4.53 13.51 10.82
N GLN A 31 5.08 12.62 11.65
CA GLN A 31 4.40 11.48 12.28
C GLN A 31 3.74 10.55 11.24
N ALA A 32 4.01 9.25 11.33
CA ALA A 32 3.21 8.31 10.55
C ALA A 32 1.73 8.52 10.93
N PRO A 33 0.80 8.59 9.95
CA PRO A 33 -0.61 8.67 10.29
C PRO A 33 -0.97 7.47 11.17
N ASN A 34 -1.81 7.69 12.18
CA ASN A 34 -2.28 6.61 13.03
C ASN A 34 -3.05 5.60 12.15
N LEU A 35 -2.51 4.39 12.03
CA LEU A 35 -3.06 3.31 11.20
C LEU A 35 -3.97 2.36 11.99
N ASN A 36 -4.28 2.63 13.27
CA ASN A 36 -5.13 1.77 14.11
C ASN A 36 -6.50 1.52 13.45
N PHE A 37 -7.02 2.48 12.67
CA PHE A 37 -8.24 2.30 11.88
C PHE A 37 -8.18 1.08 10.94
N LEU A 38 -7.03 0.83 10.31
CA LEU A 38 -6.87 -0.32 9.41
C LEU A 38 -6.93 -1.65 10.18
N GLU A 39 -6.45 -1.67 11.42
CA GLU A 39 -6.49 -2.84 12.30
C GLU A 39 -7.90 -3.06 12.87
N GLU A 40 -8.56 -2.01 13.35
CA GLU A 40 -9.92 -2.05 13.92
C GLU A 40 -11.00 -2.35 12.87
N HIS A 41 -10.76 -1.96 11.60
CA HIS A 41 -11.72 -2.10 10.50
C HIS A 41 -11.20 -2.99 9.37
N CYS A 42 -10.43 -4.04 9.70
CA CYS A 42 -10.17 -5.10 8.74
C CYS A 42 -11.50 -5.68 8.25
N SER A 43 -11.82 -5.47 6.97
CA SER A 43 -12.90 -6.23 6.34
C SER A 43 -12.55 -7.71 6.46
N PRO A 44 -13.49 -8.56 6.92
CA PRO A 44 -13.33 -10.00 6.76
C PRO A 44 -12.96 -10.30 5.31
N ASN A 45 -12.02 -11.22 5.10
CA ASN A 45 -11.70 -11.71 3.77
C ASN A 45 -12.50 -12.99 3.53
N PRO A 46 -13.76 -12.88 3.02
CA PRO A 46 -14.62 -14.05 2.89
C PRO A 46 -14.00 -15.11 1.98
N LEU A 47 -13.14 -14.75 1.03
CA LEU A 47 -12.47 -15.69 0.13
C LEU A 47 -11.40 -16.54 0.83
N ASN A 48 -10.75 -16.04 1.89
CA ASN A 48 -9.80 -16.79 2.69
C ASN A 48 -10.49 -17.71 3.71
N GLU A 49 -11.65 -17.28 4.22
CA GLU A 49 -12.41 -18.02 5.23
C GLU A 49 -13.36 -19.07 4.63
N GLN A 50 -13.51 -19.10 3.31
CA GLN A 50 -14.29 -20.14 2.63
C GLN A 50 -13.51 -21.45 2.57
N THR A 51 -13.79 -22.36 3.50
CA THR A 51 -13.57 -23.78 3.26
C THR A 51 -14.54 -24.23 2.17
N PHE A 52 -14.05 -24.35 0.93
CA PHE A 52 -14.79 -25.02 -0.14
C PHE A 52 -14.89 -26.51 0.21
N THR A 53 -16.01 -26.94 0.78
CA THR A 53 -16.40 -28.34 0.73
C THR A 53 -16.74 -28.67 -0.70
N HIS A 54 -15.85 -29.38 -1.38
CA HIS A 54 -16.20 -30.10 -2.61
C HIS A 54 -17.26 -31.14 -2.23
N GLU A 55 -18.55 -30.80 -2.39
CA GLU A 55 -19.56 -31.84 -2.54
C GLU A 55 -19.22 -32.61 -3.82
N GLN A 56 -18.59 -33.75 -3.63
CA GLN A 56 -18.46 -34.74 -4.68
C GLN A 56 -19.90 -35.17 -5.02
N PRO A 57 -20.39 -34.99 -6.26
CA PRO A 57 -21.73 -35.44 -6.60
C PRO A 57 -21.78 -36.94 -6.36
N GLN A 58 -22.65 -37.38 -5.43
CA GLN A 58 -22.88 -38.78 -5.21
C GLN A 58 -23.34 -39.41 -6.53
N PRO A 59 -22.80 -40.57 -6.94
CA PRO A 59 -23.33 -41.26 -8.12
C PRO A 59 -24.80 -41.61 -7.85
N GLN A 60 -25.70 -40.99 -8.62
CA GLN A 60 -27.11 -41.32 -8.65
C GLN A 60 -27.24 -42.82 -8.91
N GLN A 61 -27.78 -43.58 -7.95
CA GLN A 61 -28.14 -44.98 -8.16
C GLN A 61 -29.20 -45.04 -9.27
N GLN A 62 -28.82 -45.56 -10.44
CA GLN A 62 -29.77 -45.91 -11.49
C GLN A 62 -30.71 -47.01 -10.96
N PRO A 63 -32.04 -46.92 -11.22
CA PRO A 63 -32.95 -48.01 -10.90
C PRO A 63 -32.58 -49.24 -11.73
N GLN A 64 -32.27 -50.36 -11.07
CA GLN A 64 -32.06 -51.64 -11.75
C GLN A 64 -33.37 -52.11 -12.41
N PRO A 65 -33.31 -52.69 -13.62
CA PRO A 65 -34.50 -53.23 -14.26
C PRO A 65 -34.94 -54.50 -13.53
N THR A 66 -36.21 -54.52 -13.11
CA THR A 66 -36.90 -55.73 -12.65
C THR A 66 -36.86 -56.76 -13.78
N GLN A 67 -36.32 -57.94 -13.50
CA GLN A 67 -36.44 -59.12 -14.35
C GLN A 67 -37.07 -60.27 -13.56
N PRO A 68 -37.76 -61.20 -14.26
CA PRO A 68 -39.11 -61.68 -13.94
C PRO A 68 -39.23 -62.66 -12.78
#